data_AF-A0A085G8C7-F1
#
_entry.id   AF-A0A085G8C7-F1
#
_cell.length_a   1.000
_cell.length_b   1.000
_cell.length_c   1.000
_cell.angle_alpha   90.00
_cell.angle_beta   90.00
_cell.angle_gamma   90.00
#
_symmetry.space_group_name_H-M   'P 1'
#
loop_
_entity.id
_entity.type
_entity.pdbx_description
1 polymer ?
#
loop_
_entity_poly.entity_id
_entity_poly.type
_entity_poly.pdbx_seq_one_letter_code
_entity_poly.pdbx_strand_id
1 'polypeptide(L)'
;MPVHHAIWRVGENPQPLTISKLASEQLLERMILNDPTILSDQWMIIGHQENTLDKGRIDLLAIAPDASLILIELKRDRTPREVVAQALDYASWVDDLSADRLSQIYEKFSGGGNLGDAFRQRFNTELEEESINQSHQIIIVAAELDPSTERIVDYLSKNGISINVLFFKVFQHGDEQFLSRAWLLDPSETQTNAAQATATNANAKEPWNGEFYVSFGDSQSRVWEEARRYGFISAGGGSWYSQTLKQLQPGNRVWVKIPATGYVGVGIVQSAVEPASSFTINTDDGEKLAMDVLKFGAGYRNNADDPDKSEYFVPVKWLETRSEQEAVNEIGFFGNQNTVCKPTTPKWRHTVDKLKRIFLRWGTERAE
;
A
#
# COMPACT_ATOMS: atom_id res chain seq x y z
N MET A 1 -15.70 20.89 -1.43
CA MET A 1 -17.12 20.82 -0.98
C MET A 1 -17.26 19.52 -0.22
N PRO A 2 -17.82 19.50 1.00
CA PRO A 2 -17.97 18.25 1.73
C PRO A 2 -18.86 17.29 0.92
N VAL A 3 -18.35 16.10 0.63
CA VAL A 3 -19.13 15.07 -0.06
C VAL A 3 -20.18 14.55 0.91
N HIS A 4 -21.44 14.91 0.68
CA HIS A 4 -22.56 14.43 1.50
C HIS A 4 -22.93 13.01 1.09
N HIS A 5 -22.34 12.03 1.76
CA HIS A 5 -22.69 10.62 1.58
C HIS A 5 -24.01 10.27 2.31
N ALA A 6 -24.92 9.58 1.61
CA ALA A 6 -26.20 9.10 2.13
C ALA A 6 -26.40 7.62 1.75
N ILE A 7 -26.96 6.83 2.65
CA ILE A 7 -27.23 5.40 2.43
C ILE A 7 -28.74 5.18 2.38
N TRP A 8 -29.18 4.34 1.46
CA TRP A 8 -30.58 3.96 1.29
C TRP A 8 -30.74 2.46 1.48
N ARG A 9 -31.83 2.05 2.14
CA ARG A 9 -32.29 0.67 2.13
C ARG A 9 -32.90 0.37 0.75
N VAL A 10 -32.41 -0.67 0.09
CA VAL A 10 -32.92 -1.13 -1.20
C VAL A 10 -34.25 -1.87 -1.02
N GLY A 11 -35.22 -1.57 -1.88
CA GLY A 11 -36.55 -2.20 -1.91
C GLY A 11 -37.46 -1.48 -2.92
N GLU A 12 -38.68 -1.96 -3.12
CA GLU A 12 -39.67 -1.32 -4.01
C GLU A 12 -39.93 0.15 -3.62
N ASN A 13 -39.86 0.44 -2.33
CA ASN A 13 -39.89 1.79 -1.78
C ASN A 13 -38.55 2.06 -1.05
N PRO A 14 -37.54 2.63 -1.74
CA PRO A 14 -36.26 2.90 -1.13
C PRO A 14 -36.40 3.93 0.01
N GLN A 15 -35.73 3.68 1.13
CA GLN A 15 -35.78 4.57 2.31
C GLN A 15 -34.38 5.03 2.71
N PRO A 16 -34.17 6.34 2.95
CA PRO A 16 -32.87 6.83 3.39
C PRO A 16 -32.67 6.45 4.85
N LEU A 17 -31.45 6.00 5.20
CA LEU A 17 -31.08 5.80 6.59
C LEU A 17 -30.81 7.15 7.25
N THR A 18 -31.16 7.27 8.52
CA THR A 18 -30.91 8.49 9.30
C THR A 18 -29.47 8.52 9.80
N ILE A 19 -28.79 9.66 9.68
CA ILE A 19 -27.45 9.84 10.25
C ILE A 19 -27.55 9.83 11.77
N SER A 20 -26.67 9.07 12.42
CA SER A 20 -26.52 9.02 13.87
C SER A 20 -25.05 9.24 14.26
N LYS A 21 -24.75 9.15 15.55
CA LYS A 21 -23.38 9.26 16.09
C LYS A 21 -23.04 8.03 16.90
N LEU A 22 -21.76 7.65 16.89
CA LEU A 22 -21.25 6.70 17.87
C LEU A 22 -21.35 7.30 19.28
N ALA A 23 -21.51 6.41 20.27
CA ALA A 23 -21.59 6.80 21.67
C ALA A 23 -20.29 7.45 22.18
N SER A 24 -19.12 6.96 21.74
CA SER A 24 -17.81 7.47 22.17
C SER A 24 -16.69 7.08 21.20
N GLU A 25 -15.54 7.76 21.29
CA GLU A 25 -14.29 7.39 20.60
C GLU A 25 -13.81 6.00 21.04
N GLN A 26 -13.94 5.67 22.32
CA GLN A 26 -13.62 4.35 22.86
C GLN A 26 -14.49 3.22 22.28
N LEU A 27 -15.73 3.52 21.84
CA LEU A 27 -16.52 2.53 21.11
C LEU A 27 -15.92 2.26 19.73
N LEU A 28 -15.54 3.32 19.00
CA LEU A 28 -14.88 3.20 17.70
C LEU A 28 -13.56 2.43 17.82
N GLU A 29 -12.71 2.77 18.79
CA GLU A 29 -11.45 2.07 19.05
C GLU A 29 -11.67 0.58 19.29
N ARG A 30 -12.62 0.20 20.16
CA ARG A 30 -12.94 -1.21 20.42
C ARG A 30 -13.43 -1.94 19.18
N MET A 31 -14.24 -1.28 18.34
CA MET A 31 -14.68 -1.86 17.07
C MET A 31 -13.48 -2.15 16.16
N ILE A 32 -12.55 -1.20 16.04
CA ILE A 32 -11.34 -1.36 15.21
C ILE A 32 -10.39 -2.42 15.78
N LEU A 33 -10.23 -2.49 17.10
CA LEU A 33 -9.41 -3.52 17.75
C LEU A 33 -9.98 -4.93 17.50
N ASN A 34 -11.32 -5.06 17.48
CA ASN A 34 -11.98 -6.31 17.15
C ASN A 34 -11.86 -6.66 15.66
N ASP A 35 -11.97 -5.67 14.78
CA ASP A 35 -11.84 -5.85 13.34
C ASP A 35 -11.09 -4.67 12.68
N PRO A 36 -9.77 -4.81 12.48
CA PRO A 36 -8.95 -3.76 11.86
C PRO A 36 -9.32 -3.46 10.41
N THR A 37 -10.08 -4.33 9.74
CA THR A 37 -10.52 -4.12 8.34
C THR A 37 -11.46 -2.92 8.20
N ILE A 38 -12.02 -2.43 9.31
CA ILE A 38 -12.70 -1.13 9.39
C ILE A 38 -11.79 -0.02 8.87
N LEU A 39 -10.49 -0.05 9.18
CA LEU A 39 -9.50 0.90 8.68
C LEU A 39 -8.89 0.42 7.36
N SER A 40 -8.30 -0.76 7.37
CA SER A 40 -7.66 -1.38 6.21
C SER A 40 -7.52 -2.88 6.42
N ASP A 41 -7.77 -3.64 5.37
CA ASP A 41 -7.55 -5.08 5.30
C ASP A 41 -6.06 -5.48 5.30
N GLN A 42 -5.15 -4.50 5.21
CA GLN A 42 -3.71 -4.72 5.08
C GLN A 42 -2.92 -4.25 6.29
N TRP A 43 -3.58 -3.70 7.30
CA TRP A 43 -2.91 -3.27 8.53
C TRP A 43 -3.03 -4.32 9.62
N MET A 44 -1.99 -4.39 10.44
CA MET A 44 -1.98 -5.16 11.68
C MET A 44 -1.83 -4.19 12.84
N ILE A 45 -2.84 -4.10 13.71
CA ILE A 45 -2.71 -3.30 14.94
C ILE A 45 -1.66 -3.96 15.83
N ILE A 46 -0.70 -3.16 16.30
CA ILE A 46 0.41 -3.61 17.16
C ILE A 46 0.41 -2.96 18.53
N GLY A 47 -0.38 -1.90 18.73
CA GLY A 47 -0.52 -1.21 20.00
C GLY A 47 -1.74 -0.31 20.03
N HIS A 48 -2.17 0.04 21.24
CA HIS A 48 -3.25 1.00 21.44
C HIS A 48 -3.01 1.79 22.72
N GLN A 49 -3.49 3.04 22.73
CA GLN A 49 -3.40 3.92 23.89
C GLN A 49 -1.94 4.03 24.40
N GLU A 50 -0.99 4.17 23.48
CA GLU A 50 0.44 4.20 23.77
C GLU A 50 0.91 5.60 24.16
N ASN A 51 1.54 5.70 25.33
CA ASN A 51 1.99 6.98 25.87
C ASN A 51 3.22 7.48 25.11
N THR A 52 3.18 8.75 24.70
CA THR A 52 4.34 9.46 24.17
C THR A 52 5.14 10.13 25.29
N LEU A 53 6.27 10.75 24.96
CA LEU A 53 7.18 11.37 25.94
C LEU A 53 6.51 12.50 26.76
N ASP A 54 5.57 13.26 26.18
CA ASP A 54 5.01 14.50 26.77
C ASP A 54 3.48 14.46 27.00
N LYS A 55 3.01 13.55 27.86
CA LYS A 55 1.59 13.42 28.33
C LYS A 55 0.55 13.10 27.25
N GLY A 56 0.95 12.98 25.99
CA GLY A 56 0.11 12.54 24.89
C GLY A 56 -0.03 11.03 24.83
N ARG A 57 -1.04 10.58 24.09
CA ARG A 57 -1.32 9.15 23.92
C ARG A 57 -1.83 8.90 22.51
N ILE A 58 -1.16 8.01 21.81
CA ILE A 58 -1.56 7.54 20.50
C ILE A 58 -2.73 6.59 20.68
N ASP A 59 -3.83 6.82 19.97
CA ASP A 59 -5.00 5.95 20.08
C ASP A 59 -4.71 4.53 19.57
N LEU A 60 -4.19 4.41 18.35
CA LEU A 60 -3.84 3.14 17.74
C LEU A 60 -2.51 3.25 16.98
N LEU A 61 -1.71 2.19 17.07
CA LEU A 61 -0.50 2.01 16.28
C LEU A 61 -0.63 0.70 15.50
N ALA A 62 -0.41 0.77 14.19
CA ALA A 62 -0.42 -0.40 13.31
C ALA A 62 0.88 -0.52 12.53
N ILE A 63 1.09 -1.68 11.92
CA ILE A 63 2.15 -1.94 10.96
C ILE A 63 1.55 -2.43 9.64
N ALA A 64 2.08 -1.92 8.54
CA ALA A 64 1.71 -2.31 7.18
C ALA A 64 2.62 -3.45 6.65
N PRO A 65 2.30 -4.09 5.51
CA PRO A 65 3.09 -5.19 4.97
C PRO A 65 4.52 -4.76 4.57
N ASP A 66 4.73 -3.47 4.34
CA ASP A 66 6.03 -2.90 4.01
C ASP A 66 6.86 -2.47 5.26
N ALA A 67 6.46 -2.95 6.45
CA ALA A 67 7.00 -2.58 7.76
C ALA A 67 6.87 -1.09 8.15
N SER A 68 6.12 -0.29 7.38
CA SER A 68 5.78 1.09 7.75
C SER A 68 4.86 1.11 8.98
N LEU A 69 5.12 2.05 9.88
CA LEU A 69 4.23 2.29 11.02
C LEU A 69 3.05 3.17 10.61
N ILE A 70 1.86 2.85 11.09
CA ILE A 70 0.65 3.63 10.84
C ILE A 70 0.17 4.16 12.19
N LEU A 71 0.39 5.45 12.40
CA LEU A 71 -0.13 6.20 13.52
C LEU A 71 -1.59 6.56 13.23
N ILE A 72 -2.50 6.19 14.12
CA ILE A 72 -3.93 6.41 13.94
C ILE A 72 -4.47 7.21 15.12
N GLU A 73 -5.06 8.37 14.82
CA GLU A 73 -5.73 9.24 15.78
C GLU A 73 -7.24 9.21 15.52
N LEU A 74 -8.04 8.92 16.55
CA LEU A 74 -9.49 8.78 16.43
C LEU A 74 -10.20 10.04 16.93
N LYS A 75 -11.16 10.54 16.15
CA LYS A 75 -12.02 11.66 16.52
C LYS A 75 -13.47 11.36 16.20
N ARG A 76 -14.33 11.39 17.21
CA ARG A 76 -15.75 11.03 17.02
C ARG A 76 -16.57 12.11 16.34
N ASP A 77 -16.22 13.38 16.60
CA ASP A 77 -16.97 14.54 16.13
C ASP A 77 -16.19 15.31 15.06
N ARG A 78 -16.75 16.46 14.67
CA ARG A 78 -16.06 17.43 13.83
C ARG A 78 -14.74 17.80 14.46
N THR A 79 -13.69 17.57 13.71
CA THR A 79 -12.32 17.67 14.20
C THR A 79 -11.71 18.99 13.78
N PRO A 80 -11.21 19.80 14.74
CA PRO A 80 -10.56 21.06 14.44
C PRO A 80 -9.06 20.85 14.18
N ARG A 81 -8.39 21.89 13.65
CA ARG A 81 -6.99 21.85 13.19
C ARG A 81 -5.98 21.34 14.21
N GLU A 82 -6.29 21.43 15.50
CA GLU A 82 -5.44 20.98 16.60
C GLU A 82 -5.14 19.48 16.51
N VAL A 83 -6.00 18.67 15.87
CA VAL A 83 -5.71 17.26 15.61
C VAL A 83 -4.46 17.07 14.77
N VAL A 84 -4.20 17.95 13.81
CA VAL A 84 -3.06 17.81 12.91
C VAL A 84 -1.78 18.09 13.68
N ALA A 85 -1.79 19.11 14.54
CA ALA A 85 -0.67 19.41 15.41
C ALA A 85 -0.38 18.23 16.36
N GLN A 86 -1.42 17.66 16.98
CA GLN A 86 -1.30 16.48 17.85
C GLN A 86 -0.75 15.27 17.07
N ALA A 87 -1.27 14.99 15.88
CA ALA A 87 -0.85 13.86 15.08
C ALA A 87 0.60 14.00 14.55
N LEU A 88 1.03 15.22 14.23
CA LEU A 88 2.43 15.51 13.87
C LEU A 88 3.37 15.39 15.07
N ASP A 89 2.94 15.80 16.26
CA ASP A 89 3.70 15.61 17.49
C ASP A 89 3.92 14.12 17.78
N TYR A 90 2.87 13.31 17.66
CA TYR A 90 2.95 11.86 17.81
C TYR A 90 3.80 11.21 16.73
N ALA A 91 3.72 11.69 15.49
CA ALA A 91 4.56 11.20 14.40
C ALA A 91 6.06 11.42 14.70
N SER A 92 6.42 12.54 15.34
CA SER A 92 7.82 12.77 15.74
C SER A 92 8.31 11.75 16.78
N TRP A 93 7.44 11.31 17.69
CA TRP A 93 7.76 10.23 18.64
C TRP A 93 7.84 8.86 17.95
N VAL A 94 6.96 8.61 16.99
CA VAL A 94 6.96 7.37 16.19
C VAL A 94 8.24 7.26 15.36
N ASP A 95 8.74 8.35 14.79
CA ASP A 95 9.98 8.40 13.99
C ASP A 95 11.20 7.86 14.77
N ASP A 96 11.25 8.08 16.09
CA ASP A 96 12.34 7.64 16.96
C ASP A 96 12.15 6.21 17.54
N LEU A 97 11.09 5.48 17.17
CA LEU A 97 10.84 4.14 17.70
C LEU A 97 11.82 3.10 17.14
N SER A 98 12.57 2.46 18.04
CA SER A 98 13.43 1.32 17.71
C SER A 98 12.65 0.01 17.58
N ALA A 99 13.25 -0.98 16.92
CA ALA A 99 12.72 -2.34 16.81
C ALA A 99 12.45 -2.99 18.18
N ASP A 100 13.37 -2.80 19.15
CA ASP A 100 13.20 -3.27 20.53
C ASP A 100 11.96 -2.63 21.18
N ARG A 101 11.77 -1.32 20.98
CA ARG A 101 10.64 -0.61 21.57
C ARG A 101 9.32 -1.07 20.95
N LEU A 102 9.29 -1.29 19.64
CA LEU A 102 8.11 -1.83 18.94
C LEU A 102 7.79 -3.25 19.40
N SER A 103 8.81 -4.08 19.61
CA SER A 103 8.64 -5.42 20.16
C SER A 103 8.02 -5.36 21.56
N GLN A 104 8.46 -4.44 22.43
CA GLN A 104 7.86 -4.24 23.75
C GLN A 104 6.40 -3.74 23.69
N ILE A 105 6.10 -2.82 22.76
CA ILE A 105 4.73 -2.34 22.54
C ILE A 105 3.83 -3.51 22.15
N TYR A 106 4.27 -4.32 21.19
CA TYR A 106 3.50 -5.48 20.74
C TYR A 106 3.37 -6.57 21.80
N GLU A 107 4.43 -6.86 22.55
CA GLU A 107 4.41 -7.84 23.63
C GLU A 107 3.36 -7.45 24.68
N LYS A 108 3.34 -6.19 25.09
CA LYS A 108 2.32 -5.64 26.01
C LYS A 108 0.92 -5.72 25.42
N PHE A 109 0.77 -5.35 24.14
CA PHE A 109 -0.52 -5.35 23.45
C PHE A 109 -1.13 -6.76 23.31
N SER A 110 -0.31 -7.72 22.90
CA SER A 110 -0.72 -9.10 22.61
C SER A 110 -0.76 -10.00 23.85
N GLY A 111 -0.26 -9.53 25.00
CA GLY A 111 -0.16 -10.33 26.22
C GLY A 111 1.00 -11.33 26.22
N GLY A 112 2.12 -11.00 25.57
CA GLY A 112 3.35 -11.79 25.53
C GLY A 112 3.74 -12.33 24.15
N GLY A 113 3.10 -11.90 23.07
CA GLY A 113 3.39 -12.34 21.71
C GLY A 113 4.66 -11.72 21.12
N ASN A 114 5.23 -12.41 20.12
CA ASN A 114 6.38 -11.93 19.37
C ASN A 114 5.94 -11.18 18.10
N LEU A 115 6.43 -9.95 17.91
CA LEU A 115 6.05 -9.11 16.77
C LEU A 115 6.45 -9.71 15.42
N GLY A 116 7.65 -10.28 15.33
CA GLY A 116 8.16 -10.90 14.10
C GLY A 116 7.33 -12.12 13.68
N ASP A 117 6.96 -12.98 14.63
CA ASP A 117 6.11 -14.15 14.37
C ASP A 117 4.72 -13.72 13.91
N ALA A 118 4.12 -12.73 14.58
CA ALA A 118 2.81 -12.20 14.21
C ALA A 118 2.83 -11.54 12.82
N PHE A 119 3.88 -10.76 12.53
CA PHE A 119 4.08 -10.14 11.23
C PHE A 119 4.20 -11.21 10.13
N ARG A 120 5.00 -12.25 10.36
CA ARG A 120 5.15 -13.37 9.44
C ARG A 120 3.85 -14.12 9.23
N GLN A 121 3.08 -14.37 10.29
CA GLN A 121 1.77 -15.01 10.18
C GLN A 121 0.79 -14.15 9.37
N ARG A 122 0.82 -12.83 9.56
CA ARG A 122 -0.11 -11.91 8.92
C ARG A 122 0.20 -11.64 7.45
N PHE A 123 1.48 -11.43 7.12
CA PHE A 123 1.93 -10.95 5.81
C PHE A 123 2.73 -11.99 5.02
N ASN A 124 2.97 -13.17 5.60
CA ASN A 124 3.76 -14.25 4.98
C ASN A 124 5.17 -13.79 4.55
N THR A 125 5.79 -12.89 5.34
CA THR A 125 7.11 -12.31 5.11
C THR A 125 7.82 -12.13 6.45
N GLU A 126 9.14 -12.29 6.48
CA GLU A 126 9.92 -12.04 7.69
C GLU A 126 10.07 -10.53 7.94
N LEU A 127 9.93 -10.13 9.20
CA LEU A 127 10.15 -8.74 9.60
C LEU A 127 11.66 -8.53 9.84
N GLU A 128 12.34 -7.92 8.86
CA GLU A 128 13.75 -7.59 8.98
C GLU A 128 13.92 -6.36 9.89
N GLU A 129 14.77 -6.46 10.91
CA GLU A 129 15.03 -5.38 11.86
C GLU A 129 15.42 -4.06 11.18
N GLU A 130 16.22 -4.14 10.11
CA GLU A 130 16.68 -2.99 9.33
C GLU A 130 15.56 -2.27 8.56
N SER A 131 14.45 -2.97 8.28
CA SER A 131 13.28 -2.45 7.54
C SER A 131 12.21 -1.82 8.43
N ILE A 132 12.25 -2.11 9.74
CA ILE A 132 11.28 -1.61 10.69
C ILE A 132 11.37 -0.08 10.78
N ASN A 133 10.21 0.58 10.73
CA ASN A 133 10.07 2.02 10.96
C ASN A 133 10.94 2.90 10.05
N GLN A 134 11.24 2.44 8.83
CA GLN A 134 11.86 3.31 7.82
C GLN A 134 10.89 4.41 7.38
N SER A 135 9.58 4.14 7.40
CA SER A 135 8.47 5.08 7.14
C SER A 135 7.43 5.01 8.23
N HIS A 136 6.72 6.12 8.38
CA HIS A 136 5.43 6.14 9.06
C HIS A 136 4.37 6.91 8.25
N GLN A 137 3.11 6.61 8.52
CA GLN A 137 1.93 7.32 8.02
C GLN A 137 1.08 7.81 9.18
N ILE A 138 0.47 8.97 9.00
CA ILE A 138 -0.42 9.62 9.95
C ILE A 138 -1.84 9.51 9.41
N ILE A 139 -2.72 8.84 10.13
CA ILE A 139 -4.10 8.60 9.74
C ILE A 139 -5.02 9.21 10.79
N ILE A 140 -5.78 10.23 10.38
CA ILE A 140 -6.83 10.81 11.21
C ILE A 140 -8.13 10.12 10.85
N VAL A 141 -8.81 9.50 11.82
CA VAL A 141 -10.13 8.89 11.62
C VAL A 141 -11.17 9.82 12.21
N ALA A 142 -11.99 10.44 11.38
CA ALA A 142 -12.91 11.51 11.82
C ALA A 142 -14.30 11.39 11.20
N ALA A 143 -15.34 11.83 11.92
CA ALA A 143 -16.67 11.94 11.32
C ALA A 143 -16.77 13.08 10.31
N GLU A 144 -16.06 14.18 10.59
CA GLU A 144 -16.01 15.38 9.76
C GLU A 144 -14.75 16.19 10.08
N LEU A 145 -14.20 16.89 9.08
CA LEU A 145 -13.13 17.88 9.26
C LEU A 145 -13.70 19.28 9.01
N ASP A 146 -13.16 20.29 9.70
CA ASP A 146 -13.38 21.65 9.24
C ASP A 146 -12.55 21.96 7.98
N PRO A 147 -12.98 22.92 7.14
CA PRO A 147 -12.28 23.25 5.90
C PRO A 147 -10.82 23.66 6.08
N SER A 148 -10.46 24.21 7.25
CA SER A 148 -9.06 24.58 7.51
C SER A 148 -8.18 23.35 7.72
N THR A 149 -8.68 22.32 8.41
CA THR A 149 -7.98 21.04 8.58
C THR A 149 -7.82 20.29 7.27
N GLU A 150 -8.88 20.20 6.45
CA GLU A 150 -8.80 19.56 5.12
C GLU A 150 -7.71 20.20 4.26
N ARG A 151 -7.65 21.54 4.21
CA ARG A 151 -6.62 22.29 3.49
C ARG A 151 -5.21 22.03 4.03
N ILE A 152 -5.05 21.87 5.34
CA ILE A 152 -3.75 21.58 5.95
C ILE A 152 -3.31 20.16 5.57
N VAL A 153 -4.18 19.16 5.71
CA VAL A 153 -3.87 17.76 5.35
C VAL A 153 -3.49 17.65 3.87
N ASP A 154 -4.27 18.27 2.97
CA ASP A 154 -3.98 18.31 1.54
C ASP A 154 -2.62 18.98 1.25
N TYR A 155 -2.32 20.11 1.89
CA TYR A 155 -1.02 20.77 1.75
C TYR A 155 0.13 19.89 2.22
N LEU A 156 0.03 19.29 3.41
CA LEU A 156 1.09 18.44 3.97
C LEU A 156 1.32 17.22 3.07
N SER A 157 0.25 16.55 2.63
CA SER A 157 0.33 15.43 1.70
C SER A 157 1.00 15.81 0.37
N LYS A 158 0.59 16.93 -0.25
CA LYS A 158 1.23 17.44 -1.48
C LYS A 158 2.71 17.76 -1.32
N ASN A 159 3.18 18.02 -0.10
CA ASN A 159 4.58 18.30 0.21
C ASN A 159 5.32 17.09 0.79
N GLY A 160 4.80 15.87 0.58
CA GLY A 160 5.49 14.62 0.89
C GLY A 160 5.38 14.18 2.36
N ILE A 161 4.49 14.79 3.15
CA ILE A 161 4.18 14.30 4.49
C ILE A 161 3.05 13.28 4.37
N SER A 162 3.28 12.07 4.86
CA SER A 162 2.35 10.95 4.74
C SER A 162 1.18 11.07 5.71
N ILE A 163 0.27 12.00 5.44
CA ILE A 163 -0.91 12.23 6.25
C ILE A 163 -2.17 12.05 5.41
N ASN A 164 -3.14 11.32 5.94
CA ASN A 164 -4.45 11.12 5.30
C ASN A 164 -5.56 11.14 6.35
N VAL A 165 -6.81 11.27 5.89
CA VAL A 165 -7.99 11.19 6.73
C VAL A 165 -8.92 10.08 6.21
N LEU A 166 -9.35 9.21 7.13
CA LEU A 166 -10.45 8.28 6.92
C LEU A 166 -11.71 8.89 7.53
N PHE A 167 -12.64 9.29 6.69
CA PHE A 167 -13.96 9.69 7.13
C PHE A 167 -14.79 8.48 7.49
N PHE A 168 -15.54 8.57 8.59
CA PHE A 168 -16.60 7.61 8.88
C PHE A 168 -17.95 8.31 9.10
N LYS A 169 -19.03 7.61 8.81
CA LYS A 169 -20.40 8.03 9.14
C LYS A 169 -21.17 6.88 9.74
N VAL A 170 -22.00 7.20 10.74
CA VAL A 170 -22.94 6.24 11.32
C VAL A 170 -24.33 6.51 10.79
N PHE A 171 -25.02 5.46 10.40
CA PHE A 171 -26.39 5.46 9.95
C PHE A 171 -27.21 4.55 10.85
N GLN A 172 -28.48 4.89 11.08
CA GLN A 172 -29.41 4.15 11.92
C GLN A 172 -30.58 3.64 11.09
N HIS A 173 -30.99 2.39 11.34
CA HIS A 173 -32.25 1.82 10.87
C HIS A 173 -32.88 0.97 11.99
N GLY A 174 -34.01 1.43 12.54
CA GLY A 174 -34.57 0.80 13.74
C GLY A 174 -33.57 0.89 14.90
N ASP A 175 -33.24 -0.25 15.50
CA ASP A 175 -32.24 -0.35 16.59
C ASP A 175 -30.81 -0.62 16.09
N GLU A 176 -30.63 -0.87 14.79
CA GLU A 176 -29.33 -1.21 14.20
C GLU A 176 -28.56 0.03 13.72
N GLN A 177 -27.24 -0.04 13.89
CA GLN A 177 -26.29 0.98 13.44
C GLN A 177 -25.36 0.43 12.37
N PHE A 178 -25.11 1.24 11.34
CA PHE A 178 -24.26 0.92 10.20
C PHE A 178 -23.14 1.94 10.11
N LEU A 179 -21.91 1.48 9.93
CA LEU A 179 -20.73 2.32 9.75
C LEU A 179 -20.33 2.33 8.28
N SER A 180 -20.20 3.51 7.70
CA SER A 180 -19.65 3.74 6.37
C SER A 180 -18.33 4.48 6.50
N ARG A 181 -17.39 4.23 5.58
CA ARG A 181 -16.11 4.94 5.52
C ARG A 181 -15.75 5.42 4.12
N ALA A 182 -14.96 6.48 4.03
CA ALA A 182 -14.37 6.99 2.80
C ALA A 182 -13.03 7.69 3.09
N TRP A 183 -12.06 7.55 2.20
CA TRP A 183 -10.79 8.25 2.31
C TRP A 183 -10.88 9.69 1.77
N LEU A 184 -10.16 10.63 2.38
CA LEU A 184 -10.02 12.00 1.86
C LEU A 184 -9.15 12.02 0.60
N LEU A 185 -7.96 11.41 0.67
CA LEU A 185 -7.05 11.21 -0.44
C LEU A 185 -6.97 9.73 -0.77
N ASP A 186 -6.78 9.37 -2.04
CA ASP A 186 -6.56 7.97 -2.41
C ASP A 186 -5.35 7.43 -1.62
N PRO A 187 -5.49 6.29 -0.88
CA PRO A 187 -4.43 5.74 -0.06
C PRO A 187 -3.09 5.55 -0.79
N SER A 188 -3.11 5.32 -2.11
CA SER A 188 -1.87 5.20 -2.89
C SER A 188 -1.06 6.48 -3.00
N GLU A 189 -1.69 7.64 -3.02
CA GLU A 189 -0.97 8.90 -3.07
C GLU A 189 -0.18 9.07 -1.77
N THR A 190 -0.80 8.78 -0.63
CA THR A 190 -0.18 8.91 0.68
C THR A 190 0.87 7.83 0.97
N GLN A 191 0.69 6.61 0.43
CA GLN A 191 1.71 5.56 0.48
C GLN A 191 2.95 5.94 -0.33
N THR A 192 2.76 6.55 -1.50
CA THR A 192 3.89 7.02 -2.33
C THR A 192 4.71 8.06 -1.58
N ASN A 193 4.05 8.97 -0.86
CA ASN A 193 4.71 9.96 -0.02
C ASN A 193 5.48 9.31 1.14
N ALA A 194 4.92 8.26 1.77
CA ALA A 194 5.58 7.52 2.85
C ALA A 194 6.86 6.83 2.38
N ALA A 195 6.78 6.13 1.24
CA ALA A 195 7.94 5.51 0.63
C ALA A 195 9.00 6.53 0.15
N GLN A 196 8.63 7.81 -0.05
CA GLN A 196 9.55 8.91 -0.37
C GLN A 196 10.13 9.60 0.87
N ALA A 197 9.42 9.55 2.01
CA ALA A 197 9.84 10.11 3.29
C ALA A 197 10.96 9.29 3.95
N THR A 198 10.98 7.96 3.76
CA THR A 198 12.02 7.01 4.27
C THR A 198 13.46 7.30 3.87
N ALA A 199 13.67 8.24 2.95
CA ALA A 199 14.98 8.76 2.61
C ALA A 199 15.43 9.88 3.57
N THR A 200 15.14 9.78 4.87
CA THR A 200 15.53 10.70 5.96
C THR A 200 16.99 10.57 6.40
N ASN A 201 17.81 9.72 5.75
CA ASN A 201 19.24 10.04 5.64
C ASN A 201 19.40 11.27 4.74
N ALA A 202 19.36 12.45 5.38
CA ALA A 202 19.28 13.80 4.83
C ALA A 202 20.46 14.26 3.93
N ASN A 203 21.19 13.33 3.30
CA ASN A 203 22.32 13.64 2.41
C ASN A 203 22.28 12.95 1.04
N ALA A 204 21.18 12.32 0.63
CA ALA A 204 21.23 11.52 -0.61
C ALA A 204 19.93 11.41 -1.43
N LYS A 205 19.03 12.40 -1.38
CA LYS A 205 17.91 12.43 -2.34
C LYS A 205 18.42 12.90 -3.70
N GLU A 206 18.36 12.03 -4.70
CA GLU A 206 18.68 12.38 -6.09
C GLU A 206 17.39 12.58 -6.90
N PRO A 207 17.41 13.40 -7.98
CA PRO A 207 16.30 13.46 -8.91
C PRO A 207 15.96 12.06 -9.44
N TRP A 208 14.66 11.73 -9.46
CA TRP A 208 14.18 10.44 -9.99
C TRP A 208 14.71 10.25 -11.41
N ASN A 209 15.26 9.07 -11.68
CA ASN A 209 15.96 8.76 -12.93
C ASN A 209 15.02 8.32 -14.07
N GLY A 210 13.70 8.38 -13.88
CA GLY A 210 12.70 7.95 -14.86
C GLY A 210 12.45 6.45 -14.91
N GLU A 211 12.99 5.70 -13.96
CA GLU A 211 12.98 4.23 -13.95
C GLU A 211 12.17 3.72 -12.75
N PHE A 212 11.31 2.74 -13.00
CA PHE A 212 10.48 2.12 -11.96
C PHE A 212 11.09 0.81 -11.47
N TYR A 213 10.99 0.59 -10.16
CA TYR A 213 11.19 -0.72 -9.55
C TYR A 213 9.86 -1.47 -9.57
N VAL A 214 9.92 -2.76 -9.89
CA VAL A 214 8.79 -3.68 -9.79
C VAL A 214 9.20 -4.94 -9.04
N SER A 215 8.49 -5.24 -7.94
CA SER A 215 8.56 -6.53 -7.26
C SER A 215 7.52 -7.46 -7.88
N PHE A 216 7.96 -8.56 -8.50
CA PHE A 216 7.06 -9.51 -9.16
C PHE A 216 7.60 -10.93 -9.05
N GLY A 217 6.71 -11.88 -8.75
CA GLY A 217 7.03 -13.30 -8.65
C GLY A 217 6.74 -13.83 -7.25
N ASP A 218 5.89 -14.85 -7.19
CA ASP A 218 5.60 -15.61 -5.97
C ASP A 218 5.23 -17.05 -6.37
N SER A 219 5.91 -18.01 -5.76
CA SER A 219 5.71 -19.45 -6.01
C SER A 219 4.26 -19.92 -5.85
N GLN A 220 3.42 -19.18 -5.11
CA GLN A 220 2.04 -19.55 -4.80
C GLN A 220 0.99 -18.79 -5.63
N SER A 221 1.37 -17.72 -6.33
CA SER A 221 0.40 -16.87 -7.04
C SER A 221 0.85 -16.37 -8.41
N ARG A 222 2.15 -16.18 -8.68
CA ARG A 222 2.64 -15.52 -9.91
C ARG A 222 3.93 -16.15 -10.42
N VAL A 223 3.90 -16.66 -11.65
CA VAL A 223 5.04 -17.32 -12.28
C VAL A 223 5.79 -16.36 -13.21
N TRP A 224 7.08 -16.14 -12.97
CA TRP A 224 7.91 -15.25 -13.79
C TRP A 224 7.99 -15.69 -15.25
N GLU A 225 8.17 -16.99 -15.52
CA GLU A 225 8.29 -17.47 -16.89
C GLU A 225 7.00 -17.26 -17.73
N GLU A 226 5.82 -17.22 -17.10
CA GLU A 226 4.58 -16.86 -17.80
C GLU A 226 4.53 -15.36 -18.12
N ALA A 227 4.87 -14.50 -17.15
CA ALA A 227 5.00 -13.06 -17.35
C ALA A 227 6.04 -12.70 -18.43
N ARG A 228 7.16 -13.41 -18.43
CA ARG A 228 8.21 -13.31 -19.44
C ARG A 228 7.72 -13.73 -20.82
N ARG A 229 6.98 -14.83 -20.92
CA ARG A 229 6.45 -15.36 -22.19
C ARG A 229 5.37 -14.46 -22.78
N TYR A 230 4.42 -14.01 -21.96
CA TYR A 230 3.22 -13.32 -22.44
C TYR A 230 3.30 -11.78 -22.33
N GLY A 231 4.34 -11.24 -21.69
CA GLY A 231 4.57 -9.79 -21.68
C GLY A 231 3.70 -9.03 -20.69
N PHE A 232 3.77 -9.36 -19.40
CA PHE A 232 3.02 -8.65 -18.37
C PHE A 232 3.74 -8.64 -17.02
N ILE A 233 3.29 -7.76 -16.13
CA ILE A 233 3.46 -7.87 -14.68
C ILE A 233 2.08 -7.80 -14.03
N SER A 234 1.92 -8.30 -12.81
CA SER A 234 0.64 -8.26 -12.11
C SER A 234 0.80 -8.20 -10.60
N ALA A 235 -0.22 -7.67 -9.93
CA ALA A 235 -0.38 -7.74 -8.48
C ALA A 235 -1.86 -7.66 -8.08
N GLY A 236 -2.15 -8.23 -6.92
CA GLY A 236 -3.48 -8.48 -6.39
C GLY A 236 -3.37 -9.15 -5.01
N GLY A 237 -4.50 -9.63 -4.47
CA GLY A 237 -4.54 -10.15 -3.09
C GLY A 237 -4.74 -9.06 -2.03
N GLY A 238 -5.17 -7.87 -2.46
CA GLY A 238 -5.46 -6.72 -1.61
C GLY A 238 -5.22 -5.40 -2.34
N SER A 239 -6.03 -4.39 -2.03
CA SER A 239 -5.97 -3.07 -2.66
C SER A 239 -4.59 -2.42 -2.55
N TRP A 240 -3.85 -2.66 -1.45
CA TRP A 240 -2.47 -2.19 -1.27
C TRP A 240 -1.52 -2.61 -2.40
N TYR A 241 -1.58 -3.87 -2.83
CA TYR A 241 -0.65 -4.41 -3.83
C TYR A 241 -0.99 -3.95 -5.24
N SER A 242 -2.28 -3.91 -5.59
CA SER A 242 -2.74 -3.54 -6.93
C SER A 242 -2.72 -2.04 -7.16
N GLN A 243 -2.89 -1.23 -6.12
CA GLN A 243 -2.96 0.22 -6.28
C GLN A 243 -1.62 0.83 -6.71
N THR A 244 -0.48 0.28 -6.26
CA THR A 244 0.84 0.78 -6.71
C THR A 244 1.09 0.57 -8.22
N LEU A 245 0.46 -0.44 -8.85
CA LEU A 245 0.52 -0.64 -10.31
C LEU A 245 -0.11 0.52 -11.09
N LYS A 246 -1.11 1.21 -10.53
CA LYS A 246 -1.77 2.36 -11.18
C LYS A 246 -0.83 3.55 -11.40
N GLN A 247 0.36 3.55 -10.77
CA GLN A 247 1.39 4.54 -11.02
C GLN A 247 2.06 4.39 -12.39
N LEU A 248 1.94 3.22 -13.02
CA LEU A 248 2.53 2.91 -14.31
C LEU A 248 1.68 3.46 -15.44
N GLN A 249 2.33 4.16 -16.36
CA GLN A 249 1.74 4.68 -17.58
C GLN A 249 2.45 4.12 -18.81
N PRO A 250 1.79 4.07 -19.97
CA PRO A 250 2.42 3.71 -21.23
C PRO A 250 3.75 4.46 -21.45
N GLY A 251 4.79 3.74 -21.86
CA GLY A 251 6.13 4.29 -22.05
C GLY A 251 7.01 4.30 -20.81
N ASN A 252 6.48 4.04 -19.61
CA ASN A 252 7.30 3.91 -18.41
C ASN A 252 8.20 2.68 -18.48
N ARG A 253 9.48 2.85 -18.08
CA ARG A 253 10.44 1.74 -18.00
C ARG A 253 10.41 1.10 -16.62
N VAL A 254 10.28 -0.22 -16.59
CA VAL A 254 10.21 -1.04 -15.38
C VAL A 254 11.39 -2.00 -15.31
N TRP A 255 11.98 -2.13 -14.13
CA TRP A 255 12.96 -3.16 -13.79
C TRP A 255 12.34 -4.11 -12.78
N VAL A 256 12.27 -5.38 -13.16
CA VAL A 256 11.57 -6.42 -12.39
C VAL A 256 12.55 -7.20 -11.54
N LYS A 257 12.24 -7.31 -10.25
CA LYS A 257 12.93 -8.13 -9.27
C LYS A 257 11.99 -9.17 -8.70
N ILE A 258 12.45 -10.42 -8.65
CA ILE A 258 11.81 -11.47 -7.87
C ILE A 258 12.32 -11.36 -6.42
N PRO A 259 11.44 -11.28 -5.41
CA PRO A 259 11.83 -11.28 -3.99
C PRO A 259 12.81 -12.42 -3.66
N ALA A 260 13.78 -12.14 -2.79
CA ALA A 260 14.88 -13.05 -2.40
C ALA A 260 15.74 -13.65 -3.53
N THR A 261 15.44 -13.39 -4.81
CA THR A 261 16.10 -14.03 -5.95
C THR A 261 16.99 -13.04 -6.71
N GLY A 262 16.42 -11.95 -7.26
CA GLY A 262 17.20 -10.95 -8.01
C GLY A 262 16.41 -10.29 -9.15
N TYR A 263 17.07 -9.40 -9.88
CA TYR A 263 16.53 -8.72 -11.05
C TYR A 263 16.53 -9.64 -12.27
N VAL A 264 15.39 -9.73 -12.94
CA VAL A 264 15.13 -10.70 -14.00
C VAL A 264 14.75 -10.05 -15.34
N GLY A 265 14.38 -8.78 -15.36
CA GLY A 265 14.01 -8.16 -16.63
C GLY A 265 13.87 -6.65 -16.60
N VAL A 266 13.94 -6.08 -17.79
CA VAL A 266 13.63 -4.68 -18.09
C VAL A 266 12.65 -4.61 -19.25
N GLY A 267 11.63 -3.77 -19.10
CA GLY A 267 10.56 -3.64 -20.08
C GLY A 267 9.93 -2.26 -20.11
N ILE A 268 9.10 -2.03 -21.12
CA ILE A 268 8.32 -0.80 -21.30
C ILE A 268 6.84 -1.12 -21.16
N VAL A 269 6.16 -0.42 -20.27
CA VAL A 269 4.70 -0.49 -20.07
C VAL A 269 3.99 -0.11 -21.37
N GLN A 270 3.06 -0.94 -21.84
CA GLN A 270 2.36 -0.74 -23.11
C GLN A 270 1.01 -0.04 -22.95
N SER A 271 0.25 -0.40 -21.92
CA SER A 271 -1.06 0.19 -21.62
C SER A 271 -1.23 0.41 -20.11
N ALA A 272 -2.33 1.06 -19.73
CA ALA A 272 -2.71 1.20 -18.34
C ALA A 272 -3.04 -0.17 -17.72
N VAL A 273 -3.06 -0.22 -16.39
CA VAL A 273 -3.42 -1.42 -15.64
C VAL A 273 -4.86 -1.86 -15.92
N GLU A 274 -5.08 -3.17 -16.02
CA GLU A 274 -6.36 -3.80 -16.30
C GLU A 274 -6.67 -4.91 -15.27
N PRO A 275 -7.93 -5.08 -14.84
CA PRO A 275 -8.30 -6.20 -13.99
C PRO A 275 -8.24 -7.54 -14.73
N ALA A 276 -8.10 -8.64 -13.99
CA ALA A 276 -8.06 -10.00 -14.52
C ALA A 276 -9.26 -10.36 -15.40
N SER A 277 -10.42 -9.73 -15.15
CA SER A 277 -11.66 -9.94 -15.89
C SER A 277 -11.65 -9.39 -17.32
N SER A 278 -10.72 -8.48 -17.65
CA SER A 278 -10.59 -7.90 -18.98
C SER A 278 -9.24 -8.17 -19.64
N PHE A 279 -8.20 -8.47 -18.87
CA PHE A 279 -6.85 -8.62 -19.42
C PHE A 279 -6.72 -9.90 -20.27
N THR A 280 -6.32 -9.72 -21.53
CA THR A 280 -6.09 -10.79 -22.50
C THR A 280 -4.61 -10.99 -22.81
N ILE A 281 -4.26 -12.22 -23.21
CA ILE A 281 -2.93 -12.57 -23.68
C ILE A 281 -3.03 -13.32 -25.02
N ASN A 282 -2.02 -13.13 -25.85
CA ASN A 282 -1.91 -13.83 -27.13
C ASN A 282 -1.34 -15.24 -26.90
N THR A 283 -2.11 -16.25 -27.30
CA THR A 283 -1.70 -17.66 -27.29
C THR A 283 -1.58 -18.19 -28.71
N ASP A 284 -1.03 -19.40 -28.86
CA ASP A 284 -0.95 -20.08 -30.17
C ASP A 284 -2.34 -20.34 -30.78
N ASP A 285 -3.39 -20.37 -29.96
CA ASP A 285 -4.80 -20.53 -30.37
C ASP A 285 -5.54 -19.17 -30.53
N GLY A 286 -4.83 -18.05 -30.49
CA GLY A 286 -5.39 -16.70 -30.52
C GLY A 286 -5.48 -16.04 -29.14
N GLU A 287 -6.17 -14.90 -29.10
CA GLU A 287 -6.33 -14.08 -27.90
C GLU A 287 -7.29 -14.75 -26.91
N LYS A 288 -6.86 -14.89 -25.65
CA LYS A 288 -7.63 -15.49 -24.56
C LYS A 288 -7.46 -14.66 -23.29
N LEU A 289 -8.42 -14.73 -22.36
CA LEU A 289 -8.27 -14.08 -21.06
C LEU A 289 -7.10 -14.71 -20.30
N ALA A 290 -6.30 -13.89 -19.62
CA ALA A 290 -5.13 -14.37 -18.88
C ALA A 290 -5.52 -15.44 -17.84
N MET A 291 -6.65 -15.26 -17.16
CA MET A 291 -7.16 -16.22 -16.17
C MET A 291 -7.68 -17.55 -16.75
N ASP A 292 -7.77 -17.70 -18.08
CA ASP A 292 -8.07 -18.99 -18.73
C ASP A 292 -6.80 -19.78 -19.08
N VAL A 293 -5.64 -19.12 -19.08
CA VAL A 293 -4.39 -19.67 -19.64
C VAL A 293 -3.31 -19.82 -18.58
N LEU A 294 -3.18 -18.84 -17.68
CA LEU A 294 -2.11 -18.81 -16.68
C LEU A 294 -2.30 -19.89 -15.62
N LYS A 295 -1.19 -20.40 -15.07
CA LYS A 295 -1.16 -21.49 -14.07
C LYS A 295 -2.09 -21.25 -12.88
N PHE A 296 -2.15 -20.02 -12.39
CA PHE A 296 -2.98 -19.62 -11.24
C PHE A 296 -4.32 -18.96 -11.65
N GLY A 297 -4.76 -19.16 -12.90
CA GLY A 297 -5.97 -18.55 -13.46
C GLY A 297 -7.25 -18.78 -12.65
N ALA A 298 -7.40 -19.94 -12.00
CA ALA A 298 -8.52 -20.21 -11.11
C ALA A 298 -8.57 -19.25 -9.90
N GLY A 299 -7.40 -18.91 -9.33
CA GLY A 299 -7.31 -17.96 -8.22
C GLY A 299 -7.70 -16.55 -8.65
N TYR A 300 -7.24 -16.12 -9.83
CA TYR A 300 -7.61 -14.82 -10.40
C TYR A 300 -9.12 -14.74 -10.65
N ARG A 301 -9.74 -15.80 -11.16
CA ARG A 301 -11.18 -15.86 -11.43
C ARG A 301 -12.02 -15.73 -10.17
N ASN A 302 -11.63 -16.38 -9.08
CA ASN A 302 -12.38 -16.35 -7.82
C ASN A 302 -12.51 -14.93 -7.24
N ASN A 303 -11.55 -14.04 -7.53
CA ASN A 303 -11.54 -12.66 -7.05
C ASN A 303 -11.85 -11.63 -8.16
N ALA A 304 -12.17 -12.07 -9.39
CA ALA A 304 -12.24 -11.19 -10.56
C ALA A 304 -13.32 -10.10 -10.44
N ASP A 305 -14.41 -10.41 -9.73
CA ASP A 305 -15.56 -9.51 -9.53
C ASP A 305 -15.43 -8.61 -8.29
N ASP A 306 -14.38 -8.78 -7.48
CA ASP A 306 -14.11 -7.99 -6.27
C ASP A 306 -12.94 -7.01 -6.56
N PRO A 307 -13.21 -5.71 -6.77
CA PRO A 307 -12.17 -4.73 -7.09
C PRO A 307 -11.04 -4.63 -6.06
N ASP A 308 -11.32 -4.94 -4.79
CA ASP A 308 -10.31 -4.86 -3.72
C ASP A 308 -9.44 -6.12 -3.66
N LYS A 309 -9.90 -7.24 -4.22
CA LYS A 309 -9.18 -8.53 -4.21
C LYS A 309 -8.69 -8.99 -5.58
N SER A 310 -9.19 -8.39 -6.66
CA SER A 310 -8.88 -8.78 -8.03
C SER A 310 -7.38 -8.68 -8.31
N GLU A 311 -6.92 -9.53 -9.22
CA GLU A 311 -5.57 -9.44 -9.78
C GLU A 311 -5.58 -8.38 -10.89
N TYR A 312 -4.60 -7.50 -10.88
CA TYR A 312 -4.45 -6.43 -11.86
C TYR A 312 -3.18 -6.64 -12.65
N PHE A 313 -3.30 -6.55 -13.97
CA PHE A 313 -2.24 -6.81 -14.94
C PHE A 313 -1.82 -5.51 -15.62
N VAL A 314 -0.52 -5.37 -15.86
CA VAL A 314 0.05 -4.30 -16.66
C VAL A 314 0.80 -4.94 -17.82
N PRO A 315 0.42 -4.65 -19.08
CA PRO A 315 1.11 -5.21 -20.24
C PRO A 315 2.49 -4.57 -20.40
N VAL A 316 3.51 -5.40 -20.62
CA VAL A 316 4.90 -4.99 -20.70
C VAL A 316 5.56 -5.58 -21.93
N LYS A 317 6.14 -4.69 -22.75
CA LYS A 317 7.06 -5.09 -23.81
C LYS A 317 8.44 -5.29 -23.21
N TRP A 318 8.86 -6.54 -23.09
CA TRP A 318 10.19 -6.87 -22.61
C TRP A 318 11.27 -6.38 -23.58
N LEU A 319 12.23 -5.61 -23.06
CA LEU A 319 13.43 -5.22 -23.78
C LEU A 319 14.51 -6.29 -23.62
N GLU A 320 14.62 -6.81 -22.39
CA GLU A 320 15.50 -7.91 -22.06
C GLU A 320 15.04 -8.64 -20.80
N THR A 321 15.16 -9.97 -20.79
CA THR A 321 14.79 -10.83 -19.65
C THR A 321 15.84 -11.91 -19.43
N ARG A 322 15.81 -12.48 -18.22
CA ARG A 322 16.58 -13.63 -17.74
C ARG A 322 15.62 -14.65 -17.14
N SER A 323 16.03 -15.92 -17.08
CA SER A 323 15.29 -16.87 -16.25
C SER A 323 15.50 -16.57 -14.76
N GLU A 324 14.72 -17.19 -13.88
CA GLU A 324 14.90 -17.06 -12.43
C GLU A 324 16.30 -17.48 -11.97
N GLN A 325 16.90 -18.49 -12.61
CA GLN A 325 18.24 -18.99 -12.27
C GLN A 325 19.35 -18.03 -12.71
N GLU A 326 19.06 -17.17 -13.69
CA GLU A 326 19.98 -16.17 -14.22
C GLU A 326 19.72 -14.78 -13.64
N ALA A 327 18.90 -14.69 -12.59
CA ALA A 327 18.58 -13.45 -11.92
C ALA A 327 19.85 -12.76 -11.40
N VAL A 328 19.93 -11.45 -11.61
CA VAL A 328 21.07 -10.64 -11.20
C VAL A 328 20.81 -10.11 -9.81
N ASN A 329 21.66 -10.48 -8.86
CA ASN A 329 21.61 -9.98 -7.50
C ASN A 329 23.03 -9.68 -7.00
N GLU A 330 23.28 -8.43 -6.61
CA GLU A 330 24.54 -8.01 -5.99
C GLU A 330 24.23 -7.36 -4.64
N ILE A 331 25.17 -7.46 -3.71
CA ILE A 331 25.08 -6.75 -2.42
C ILE A 331 24.91 -5.25 -2.68
N GLY A 332 23.95 -4.65 -2.00
CA GLY A 332 23.62 -3.23 -2.17
C GLY A 332 22.61 -2.95 -3.28
N PHE A 333 22.11 -3.96 -4.00
CA PHE A 333 20.99 -3.75 -4.92
C PHE A 333 19.72 -3.36 -4.17
N PHE A 334 18.96 -2.45 -4.78
CA PHE A 334 17.70 -1.97 -4.25
C PHE A 334 16.64 -3.09 -4.27
N GLY A 335 15.81 -3.11 -3.25
CA GLY A 335 14.62 -3.94 -3.15
C GLY A 335 13.58 -3.20 -2.33
N ASN A 336 12.31 -3.43 -2.61
CA ASN A 336 11.19 -2.83 -1.90
C ASN A 336 10.04 -3.85 -1.83
N GLN A 337 9.26 -3.79 -0.75
CA GLN A 337 8.10 -4.66 -0.52
C GLN A 337 6.87 -4.22 -1.33
N ASN A 338 6.81 -2.95 -1.77
CA ASN A 338 5.78 -2.48 -2.70
C ASN A 338 5.92 -3.15 -4.07
N THR A 339 4.79 -3.46 -4.72
CA THR A 339 4.76 -4.02 -6.08
C THR A 339 5.45 -3.09 -7.05
N VAL A 340 5.14 -1.79 -7.02
CA VAL A 340 5.75 -0.77 -7.87
C VAL A 340 6.16 0.41 -7.01
N CYS A 341 7.35 0.95 -7.25
CA CYS A 341 7.71 2.25 -6.70
C CYS A 341 8.61 3.05 -7.65
N LYS A 342 8.74 4.35 -7.34
CA LYS A 342 9.57 5.35 -8.03
C LYS A 342 10.74 5.77 -7.11
N PRO A 343 11.78 4.95 -6.91
CA PRO A 343 12.78 5.23 -5.88
C PRO A 343 13.67 6.41 -6.27
N THR A 344 13.99 7.27 -5.30
CA THR A 344 14.91 8.42 -5.46
C THR A 344 16.22 8.23 -4.67
N THR A 345 16.46 7.02 -4.18
CA THR A 345 17.65 6.71 -3.37
C THR A 345 18.88 6.53 -4.27
N PRO A 346 20.10 6.84 -3.77
CA PRO A 346 21.33 6.58 -4.53
C PRO A 346 21.54 5.08 -4.75
N LYS A 347 21.05 4.25 -3.82
CA LYS A 347 21.01 2.79 -3.93
C LYS A 347 20.28 2.36 -5.20
N TRP A 348 19.16 3.01 -5.52
CA TRP A 348 18.42 2.74 -6.76
C TRP A 348 19.19 3.16 -8.00
N ARG A 349 19.76 4.38 -8.03
CA ARG A 349 20.58 4.81 -9.16
C ARG A 349 21.75 3.86 -9.40
N HIS A 350 22.47 3.49 -8.34
CA HIS A 350 23.54 2.50 -8.40
C HIS A 350 23.07 1.17 -8.99
N THR A 351 21.93 0.67 -8.51
CA THR A 351 21.32 -0.58 -9.00
C THR A 351 21.03 -0.49 -10.49
N VAL A 352 20.31 0.54 -10.94
CA VAL A 352 19.98 0.73 -12.36
C VAL A 352 21.23 0.89 -13.22
N ASP A 353 22.23 1.66 -12.78
CA ASP A 353 23.47 1.86 -13.53
C ASP A 353 24.26 0.56 -13.70
N LYS A 354 24.24 -0.31 -12.70
CA LYS A 354 24.80 -1.67 -12.80
C LYS A 354 23.97 -2.54 -13.73
N LEU A 355 22.65 -2.57 -13.56
CA LEU A 355 21.76 -3.37 -14.39
C LEU A 355 21.84 -2.98 -15.87
N LYS A 356 21.97 -1.69 -16.20
CA LYS A 356 22.18 -1.18 -17.58
C LYS A 356 23.47 -1.68 -18.23
N ARG A 357 24.47 -2.09 -17.45
CA ARG A 357 25.70 -2.73 -17.96
C ARG A 357 25.54 -4.23 -18.19
N ILE A 358 24.50 -4.84 -17.61
CA ILE A 358 24.25 -6.29 -17.67
C ILE A 358 23.12 -6.63 -18.66
N PHE A 359 22.03 -5.85 -18.64
CA PHE A 359 20.89 -5.94 -19.56
C PHE A 359 21.09 -5.00 -20.75
N LEU A 360 22.02 -5.33 -21.65
CA LEU A 360 22.50 -4.44 -22.72
C LEU A 360 21.41 -3.92 -23.69
N ARG A 361 20.25 -4.58 -23.77
CA ARG A 361 19.12 -4.18 -24.63
C ARG A 361 18.12 -3.25 -23.92
N TRP A 362 18.43 -2.77 -22.72
CA TRP A 362 17.59 -1.82 -21.98
C TRP A 362 17.27 -0.51 -22.74
N GLY A 363 18.14 -0.11 -23.68
CA GLY A 363 18.01 1.12 -24.47
C GLY A 363 17.49 0.92 -25.89
N THR A 364 17.18 -0.31 -26.30
CA THR A 364 16.68 -0.58 -27.66
C THR A 364 15.21 -0.21 -27.77
N GLU A 365 14.92 1.01 -28.23
CA GLU A 365 13.67 1.27 -28.94
C GLU A 365 13.79 0.58 -30.30
N ARG A 366 13.24 -0.63 -30.45
CA ARG A 366 13.05 -1.15 -31.81
C ARG A 366 11.98 -0.29 -32.47
N ALA A 367 12.45 0.59 -33.34
CA ALA A 367 11.69 1.01 -34.51
C ALA A 367 11.23 -0.25 -35.23
N GLU A 368 9.92 -0.50 -35.20
CA GLU A 368 9.16 -1.29 -36.17
C GLU A 368 7.69 -0.93 -36.01
#